data_AF-A0A3M6UYC6-F1
#
_entry.id   AF-A0A3M6UYC6-F1
#
_cell.length_a   1.000
_cell.length_b   1.000
_cell.length_c   1.000
_cell.angle_alpha   90.00
_cell.angle_beta   90.00
_cell.angle_gamma   90.00
#
_symmetry.space_group_name_H-M   'P 1'
#
loop_
_entity.id
_entity.type
_entity.pdbx_description
1 polymer ?
#
loop_
_entity_poly.entity_id
_entity_poly.type
_entity_poly.pdbx_seq_one_letter_code
_entity_poly.pdbx_strand_id
1 'polypeptide(L)'
;MNKEDLCGHQKVMEVKSLKKSCYRNIFLLLLTTYPTTSKSIIQILPLPGACVETCFTDDKSDCIFLLRADYSIQCFTPRHSLYWLMASILALYPVGFPLLALFLTYKYRESQEYEAISFGLRVFFENYRNEFWFWEITEMYRKLILTSLIFLFGSKSLSQIGITVLTVSIFGVVYSLFRPIRDKFEDLLQIFSLWIIFFDVCLGAVYTNWDESQGEGKNDSIFVNVLFVVLNASVLLLAIGKGIRRVWSVRQNVAFNLTRCFSFLREAVTRLKNRVFTSTGTDDELHYRAHSAPLFSKLGILDIFRVNTFEIAKFMFYYRNNLLPPLLLNLFVTNSQIHNYGTRTASNYRTRLCRTNLKQFTILYQGAKIWNSLPVSVTRPSNLLSFKTKM
;
A
#
# COMPACT_ATOMS: atom_id res chain seq x y z
N MET A 1 -34.02 -3.04 22.95
CA MET A 1 -32.97 -3.96 22.46
C MET A 1 -32.08 -4.29 23.66
N ASN A 2 -31.98 -5.55 24.07
CA ASN A 2 -31.28 -5.93 25.30
C ASN A 2 -29.75 -5.85 25.10
N LYS A 3 -29.00 -5.68 26.20
CA LYS A 3 -27.53 -5.65 26.19
C LYS A 3 -26.91 -6.93 25.59
N GLU A 4 -27.59 -8.06 25.75
CA GLU A 4 -27.17 -9.33 25.16
C GLU A 4 -27.31 -9.33 23.63
N ASP A 5 -28.38 -8.75 23.08
CA ASP A 5 -28.56 -8.58 21.63
C ASP A 5 -27.51 -7.66 21.02
N LEU A 6 -27.15 -6.57 21.74
CA LEU A 6 -26.13 -5.62 21.28
C LEU A 6 -24.72 -6.26 21.27
N CYS A 7 -24.40 -7.05 22.30
CA CYS A 7 -23.16 -7.81 22.36
C CYS A 7 -23.11 -8.90 21.27
N GLY A 8 -24.22 -9.60 21.04
CA GLY A 8 -24.36 -10.59 19.97
C GLY A 8 -24.15 -9.97 18.59
N HIS A 9 -24.82 -8.84 18.29
CA HIS A 9 -24.68 -8.13 17.03
C HIS A 9 -23.24 -7.63 16.80
N GLN A 10 -22.57 -7.12 17.84
CA GLN A 10 -21.18 -6.68 17.74
C GLN A 10 -20.23 -7.85 17.44
N LYS A 11 -20.41 -9.00 18.09
CA LYS A 11 -19.65 -10.23 17.80
C LYS A 11 -19.87 -10.70 16.36
N VAL A 12 -21.10 -10.67 15.85
CA VAL A 12 -21.42 -11.06 14.47
C VAL A 12 -20.73 -10.14 13.46
N MET A 13 -20.71 -8.84 13.71
CA MET A 13 -20.01 -7.86 12.86
C MET A 13 -18.49 -8.05 12.87
N GLU A 14 -17.89 -8.35 14.02
CA GLU A 14 -16.47 -8.68 14.15
C GLU A 14 -16.10 -9.97 13.40
N VAL A 15 -16.91 -11.03 13.52
CA VAL A 15 -16.71 -12.27 12.77
C VAL A 15 -16.81 -12.01 11.26
N LYS A 16 -17.77 -11.19 10.82
CA LYS A 16 -17.94 -10.85 9.40
C LYS A 16 -16.75 -10.05 8.85
N SER A 17 -16.20 -9.11 9.61
CA SER A 17 -15.01 -8.35 9.21
C SER A 17 -13.75 -9.22 9.17
N LEU A 18 -13.59 -10.13 10.14
CA LEU A 18 -12.50 -11.12 10.16
C LEU A 18 -12.55 -12.05 8.95
N LYS A 19 -13.74 -12.59 8.62
CA LYS A 19 -13.93 -13.44 7.42
C LYS A 19 -13.52 -12.71 6.15
N LYS A 20 -13.95 -11.46 5.97
CA LYS A 20 -13.56 -10.61 4.82
C LYS A 20 -12.04 -10.45 4.73
N SER A 21 -11.39 -10.11 5.84
CA SER A 21 -9.93 -9.94 5.86
C SER A 21 -9.20 -11.25 5.60
N CYS A 22 -9.72 -12.37 6.11
CA CYS A 22 -9.15 -13.70 5.91
C CYS A 22 -9.18 -14.11 4.44
N TYR A 23 -10.35 -14.04 3.79
CA TYR A 23 -10.47 -14.36 2.36
C TYR A 23 -9.58 -13.47 1.49
N ARG A 24 -9.56 -12.15 1.76
CA ARG A 24 -8.69 -11.22 1.03
C ARG A 24 -7.21 -11.60 1.15
N ASN A 25 -6.75 -11.90 2.36
CA ASN A 25 -5.34 -12.27 2.57
C ASN A 25 -5.01 -13.62 1.94
N ILE A 26 -5.92 -14.60 1.98
CA ILE A 26 -5.75 -15.90 1.31
C ILE A 26 -5.62 -15.71 -0.20
N PHE A 27 -6.55 -15.00 -0.85
CA PHE A 27 -6.48 -14.77 -2.29
C PHE A 27 -5.25 -13.96 -2.69
N LEU A 28 -4.86 -12.97 -1.88
CA LEU A 28 -3.62 -12.22 -2.10
C LEU A 28 -2.38 -13.11 -2.00
N LEU A 29 -2.32 -14.00 -1.00
CA LEU A 29 -1.22 -14.95 -0.85
C LEU A 29 -1.15 -15.90 -2.06
N LEU A 30 -2.29 -16.45 -2.48
CA LEU A 30 -2.37 -17.33 -3.65
C LEU A 30 -1.93 -16.59 -4.93
N LEU A 31 -2.40 -15.37 -5.14
CA LEU A 31 -2.03 -14.57 -6.32
C LEU A 31 -0.54 -14.21 -6.34
N THR A 32 0.03 -13.86 -5.20
CA THR A 32 1.45 -13.47 -5.08
C THR A 32 2.41 -14.67 -5.19
N THR A 33 2.01 -15.84 -4.68
CA THR A 33 2.81 -17.08 -4.74
C THR A 33 2.62 -17.86 -6.04
N TYR A 34 1.58 -17.57 -6.83
CA TYR A 34 1.30 -18.28 -8.08
C TYR A 34 2.45 -18.26 -9.11
N PRO A 35 3.09 -17.12 -9.43
CA PRO A 35 4.14 -17.10 -10.46
C PRO A 35 5.37 -17.92 -10.07
N THR A 36 5.76 -17.87 -8.79
CA THR A 36 6.94 -18.59 -8.28
C THR A 36 6.67 -20.09 -8.22
N THR A 37 5.53 -20.50 -7.66
CA THR A 37 5.12 -21.90 -7.60
C THR A 37 4.94 -22.51 -8.99
N SER A 38 4.30 -21.80 -9.91
CA SER A 38 4.11 -22.26 -11.30
C SER A 38 5.44 -22.42 -12.02
N LYS A 39 6.37 -21.46 -11.88
CA LYS A 39 7.71 -21.55 -12.45
C LYS A 39 8.45 -22.79 -11.93
N SER A 40 8.44 -23.03 -10.62
CA SER A 40 9.11 -24.20 -10.02
C SER A 40 8.54 -25.52 -10.52
N ILE A 41 7.21 -25.62 -10.69
CA ILE A 41 6.58 -26.83 -11.23
C ILE A 41 7.01 -27.07 -12.69
N ILE A 42 6.97 -26.03 -13.53
CA ILE A 42 7.37 -26.12 -14.94
C ILE A 42 8.85 -26.52 -15.09
N GLN A 43 9.73 -26.07 -14.18
CA GLN A 43 11.15 -26.40 -14.19
C GLN A 43 11.47 -27.88 -13.89
N ILE A 44 10.54 -28.60 -13.27
CA ILE A 44 10.70 -30.04 -12.94
C ILE A 44 9.93 -30.93 -13.93
N LEU A 45 8.95 -30.37 -14.65
CA LEU A 45 8.19 -31.05 -15.69
C LEU A 45 9.12 -31.59 -16.80
N PRO A 46 8.82 -32.74 -17.45
CA PRO A 46 9.70 -33.41 -18.42
C PRO A 46 9.69 -32.68 -19.77
N LEU A 47 9.98 -31.39 -19.75
CA LEU A 47 10.14 -30.59 -20.94
C LEU A 47 11.58 -30.79 -21.46
N PRO A 48 11.80 -30.77 -22.78
CA PRO A 48 13.11 -31.06 -23.36
C PRO A 48 14.21 -30.09 -22.87
N GLY A 49 13.86 -28.87 -22.46
CA GLY A 49 14.79 -27.89 -21.87
C GLY A 49 14.93 -27.94 -20.35
N ALA A 50 14.31 -28.90 -19.66
CA ALA A 50 14.43 -29.07 -18.20
C ALA A 50 15.73 -29.75 -17.80
N CYS A 51 16.24 -30.65 -18.63
CA CYS A 51 17.55 -31.29 -18.45
C CYS A 51 18.61 -30.53 -19.25
N VAL A 52 19.78 -30.36 -18.65
CA VAL A 52 20.95 -29.76 -19.30
C VAL A 52 22.10 -30.75 -19.29
N GLU A 53 22.79 -30.84 -20.41
CA GLU A 53 24.00 -31.63 -20.54
C GLU A 53 25.18 -30.90 -19.90
N THR A 54 25.88 -31.59 -19.00
CA THR A 54 27.10 -31.11 -18.36
C THR A 54 28.20 -32.15 -18.55
N CYS A 55 29.32 -31.74 -19.15
CA CYS A 55 30.49 -32.57 -19.36
C CYS A 55 31.61 -32.14 -18.40
N PHE A 56 32.27 -33.10 -17.76
CA PHE A 56 33.35 -32.83 -16.80
C PHE A 56 34.74 -32.81 -17.44
N THR A 57 34.88 -33.34 -18.65
CA THR A 57 36.12 -33.37 -19.43
C THR A 57 36.01 -32.44 -20.64
N ASP A 58 37.10 -31.74 -20.96
CA ASP A 58 37.17 -30.84 -22.14
C ASP A 58 36.94 -31.61 -23.46
N ASP A 59 37.28 -32.90 -23.48
CA ASP A 59 37.08 -33.80 -24.61
C ASP A 59 35.62 -34.28 -24.78
N LYS A 60 34.69 -33.83 -23.91
CA LYS A 60 33.27 -34.24 -23.89
C LYS A 60 33.06 -35.76 -23.80
N SER A 61 34.01 -36.48 -23.20
CA SER A 61 33.95 -37.93 -23.06
C SER A 61 32.96 -38.40 -21.98
N ASP A 62 32.84 -37.64 -20.89
CA ASP A 62 31.97 -37.95 -19.75
C ASP A 62 30.93 -36.84 -19.53
N CYS A 63 29.82 -36.94 -20.28
CA CYS A 63 28.68 -36.02 -20.18
C CYS A 63 27.51 -36.67 -19.44
N ILE A 64 26.94 -35.95 -18.47
CA ILE A 64 25.73 -36.35 -17.76
C ILE A 64 24.64 -35.29 -17.95
N PHE A 65 23.38 -35.74 -17.96
CA PHE A 65 22.22 -34.84 -17.99
C PHE A 65 21.77 -34.55 -16.57
N LEU A 66 21.79 -33.28 -16.18
CA LEU A 66 21.37 -32.80 -14.87
C LEU A 66 20.09 -31.99 -14.98
N LEU A 67 19.26 -32.02 -13.93
CA LEU A 67 18.04 -31.22 -13.87
C LEU A 67 18.41 -29.74 -13.64
N ARG A 68 17.93 -28.83 -14.50
CA ARG A 68 18.23 -27.39 -14.39
C ARG A 68 17.69 -26.74 -13.12
N ALA A 69 16.61 -27.29 -12.57
CA ALA A 69 16.03 -26.85 -11.31
C ALA A 69 16.94 -27.18 -10.11
N ASP A 70 17.66 -28.31 -10.20
CA ASP A 70 18.52 -28.84 -9.16
C ASP A 70 19.59 -29.74 -9.78
N TYR A 71 20.81 -29.22 -9.89
CA TYR A 71 21.96 -29.92 -10.49
C TYR A 71 22.41 -31.15 -9.67
N SER A 72 21.87 -31.40 -8.48
CA SER A 72 22.14 -32.63 -7.73
C SER A 72 21.38 -33.86 -8.26
N ILE A 73 20.37 -33.63 -9.12
CA ILE A 73 19.52 -34.70 -9.67
C ILE A 73 19.93 -34.98 -11.11
N GLN A 74 20.35 -36.22 -11.37
CA GLN A 74 20.63 -36.70 -12.72
C GLN A 74 19.34 -37.12 -13.43
N CYS A 75 19.14 -36.59 -14.64
CA CYS A 75 18.03 -36.94 -15.51
C CYS A 75 18.10 -38.42 -15.95
N PHE A 76 16.95 -38.97 -16.33
CA PHE A 76 16.79 -40.38 -16.75
C PHE A 76 17.11 -41.43 -15.68
N THR A 77 17.24 -41.02 -14.41
CA THR A 77 17.37 -41.95 -13.27
C THR A 77 15.99 -42.30 -12.66
N PRO A 78 15.86 -43.41 -11.90
CA PRO A 78 14.63 -43.72 -11.17
C PRO A 78 14.22 -42.60 -10.20
N ARG A 79 15.20 -41.93 -9.58
CA ARG A 79 14.98 -40.76 -8.72
C ARG A 79 14.31 -39.63 -9.50
N HIS A 80 14.80 -39.32 -10.70
CA HIS A 80 14.20 -38.31 -11.58
C HIS A 80 12.76 -38.68 -12.00
N SER A 81 12.49 -39.97 -12.28
CA SER A 81 11.14 -40.44 -12.63
C SER A 81 10.11 -40.18 -11.53
N LEU A 82 10.49 -40.31 -10.25
CA LEU A 82 9.62 -39.98 -9.12
C LEU A 82 9.28 -38.47 -9.08
N TYR A 83 10.28 -37.59 -9.24
CA TYR A 83 10.06 -36.15 -9.29
C TYR A 83 9.21 -35.72 -10.47
N TRP A 84 9.41 -36.35 -11.63
CA TRP A 84 8.57 -36.16 -12.79
C TRP A 84 7.09 -36.50 -12.50
N LEU A 85 6.82 -37.67 -11.90
CA LEU A 85 5.45 -38.05 -11.54
C LEU A 85 4.79 -37.00 -10.62
N MET A 86 5.51 -36.57 -9.58
CA MET A 86 5.03 -35.54 -8.66
C MET A 86 4.77 -34.20 -9.38
N ALA A 87 5.69 -33.76 -10.24
CA ALA A 87 5.53 -32.52 -10.99
C ALA A 87 4.37 -32.59 -11.99
N SER A 88 4.11 -33.74 -12.60
CA SER A 88 2.99 -33.94 -13.53
C SER A 88 1.64 -33.84 -12.82
N ILE A 89 1.52 -34.36 -11.60
CA ILE A 89 0.32 -34.20 -10.77
C ILE A 89 0.13 -32.72 -10.39
N LEU A 90 1.22 -32.05 -10.00
CA LEU A 90 1.19 -30.64 -9.62
C LEU A 90 1.02 -29.69 -10.82
N ALA A 91 1.26 -30.14 -12.05
CA ALA A 91 1.07 -29.35 -13.28
C ALA A 91 -0.40 -28.94 -13.52
N LEU A 92 -1.35 -29.57 -12.80
CA LEU A 92 -2.73 -29.10 -12.77
C LEU A 92 -2.86 -27.73 -12.11
N TYR A 93 -1.99 -27.36 -11.17
CA TYR A 93 -2.08 -26.08 -10.45
C TYR A 93 -1.86 -24.85 -11.37
N PRO A 94 -0.78 -24.77 -12.18
CA PRO A 94 -0.56 -23.64 -13.08
C PRO A 94 -1.72 -23.31 -14.04
N VAL A 95 -2.45 -24.32 -14.51
CA VAL A 95 -3.61 -24.14 -15.41
C VAL A 95 -4.92 -24.03 -14.63
N GLY A 96 -5.11 -24.87 -13.62
CA GLY A 96 -6.35 -24.99 -12.86
C GLY A 96 -6.63 -23.79 -11.96
N PHE A 97 -5.61 -23.19 -11.34
CA PHE A 97 -5.80 -22.04 -10.47
C PHE A 97 -6.33 -20.80 -11.22
N PRO A 98 -5.75 -20.37 -12.36
CA PRO A 98 -6.32 -19.30 -13.19
C PRO A 98 -7.77 -19.57 -13.63
N LEU A 99 -8.09 -20.81 -14.05
CA LEU A 99 -9.48 -21.18 -14.44
C LEU A 99 -10.44 -21.10 -13.26
N LEU A 100 -10.03 -21.61 -12.09
CA LEU A 100 -10.83 -21.53 -10.88
C LEU A 100 -11.04 -20.07 -10.46
N ALA A 101 -10.00 -19.25 -10.49
CA ALA A 101 -10.09 -17.82 -10.18
C ALA A 101 -11.02 -17.08 -11.16
N LEU A 102 -10.96 -17.41 -12.45
CA LEU A 102 -11.87 -16.88 -13.46
C LEU A 102 -13.32 -17.27 -13.17
N PHE A 103 -13.58 -18.55 -12.89
CA PHE A 103 -14.91 -19.05 -12.57
C PHE A 103 -15.47 -18.41 -11.30
N LEU A 104 -14.67 -18.34 -10.23
CA LEU A 104 -15.08 -17.73 -8.96
C LEU A 104 -15.36 -16.23 -9.13
N THR A 105 -14.52 -15.52 -9.89
CA THR A 105 -14.72 -14.09 -10.16
C THR A 105 -15.96 -13.88 -11.01
N TYR A 106 -16.16 -14.67 -12.07
CA TYR A 106 -17.36 -14.60 -12.90
C TYR A 106 -18.64 -14.83 -12.09
N LYS A 107 -18.65 -15.84 -11.21
CA LYS A 107 -19.83 -16.24 -10.44
C LYS A 107 -20.13 -15.33 -9.24
N TYR A 108 -19.12 -14.90 -8.49
CA TYR A 108 -19.30 -14.25 -7.19
C TYR A 108 -18.96 -12.76 -7.14
N ARG A 109 -18.46 -12.15 -8.23
CA ARG A 109 -18.07 -10.72 -8.25
C ARG A 109 -19.19 -9.78 -7.81
N GLU A 110 -20.42 -10.03 -8.25
CA GLU A 110 -21.59 -9.19 -7.96
C GLU A 110 -22.52 -9.82 -6.90
N SER A 111 -22.13 -10.95 -6.31
CA SER A 111 -22.97 -11.64 -5.32
C SER A 111 -23.03 -10.87 -3.99
N GLN A 112 -24.24 -10.53 -3.57
CA GLN A 112 -24.51 -9.92 -2.26
C GLN A 112 -24.63 -10.96 -1.14
N GLU A 113 -25.06 -12.19 -1.47
CA GLU A 113 -25.21 -13.30 -0.52
C GLU A 113 -23.86 -13.73 0.06
N TYR A 114 -22.81 -13.76 -0.77
CA TYR A 114 -21.45 -14.16 -0.39
C TYR A 114 -20.49 -12.98 -0.25
N GLU A 115 -20.89 -11.94 0.51
CA GLU A 115 -20.12 -10.69 0.64
C GLU A 115 -18.67 -10.88 1.10
N ALA A 116 -18.39 -11.90 1.93
CA ALA A 116 -17.02 -12.16 2.39
C ALA A 116 -16.10 -12.68 1.27
N ILE A 117 -16.64 -13.53 0.40
CA ILE A 117 -15.92 -14.10 -0.74
C ILE A 117 -15.77 -13.05 -1.84
N SER A 118 -16.84 -12.32 -2.16
CA SER A 118 -16.79 -11.25 -3.17
C SER A 118 -15.82 -10.14 -2.77
N PHE A 119 -15.74 -9.80 -1.47
CA PHE A 119 -14.72 -8.88 -0.97
C PHE A 119 -13.29 -9.42 -1.12
N GLY A 120 -13.08 -10.72 -0.90
CA GLY A 120 -11.77 -11.34 -1.11
C GLY A 120 -11.35 -11.36 -2.58
N LEU A 121 -12.29 -11.69 -3.49
CA LEU A 121 -12.05 -11.73 -4.93
C LEU A 121 -11.73 -10.37 -5.55
N ARG A 122 -12.05 -9.25 -4.87
CA ARG A 122 -11.66 -7.91 -5.32
C ARG A 122 -10.17 -7.78 -5.62
N VAL A 123 -9.32 -8.56 -4.95
CA VAL A 123 -7.87 -8.57 -5.22
C VAL A 123 -7.55 -8.80 -6.71
N PHE A 124 -8.35 -9.59 -7.43
CA PHE A 124 -8.12 -9.89 -8.85
C PHE A 124 -8.61 -8.79 -9.80
N PHE A 125 -9.60 -7.97 -9.43
CA PHE A 125 -10.23 -7.02 -10.36
C PHE A 125 -10.27 -5.57 -9.90
N GLU A 126 -9.93 -5.26 -8.64
CA GLU A 126 -10.00 -3.91 -8.05
C GLU A 126 -9.10 -2.90 -8.78
N ASN A 127 -7.97 -3.35 -9.34
CA ASN A 127 -7.04 -2.49 -10.06
C ASN A 127 -7.43 -2.21 -11.52
N TYR A 128 -8.35 -3.00 -12.08
CA TYR A 128 -8.72 -2.94 -13.49
C TYR A 128 -10.01 -2.13 -13.71
N ARG A 129 -10.20 -1.67 -14.95
CA ARG A 129 -11.47 -1.08 -15.38
C ARG A 129 -12.57 -2.15 -15.35
N ASN A 130 -13.82 -1.74 -15.12
CA ASN A 130 -14.95 -2.67 -14.95
C ASN A 130 -15.18 -3.60 -16.15
N GLU A 131 -14.89 -3.11 -17.36
CA GLU A 131 -14.95 -3.84 -18.64
C GLU A 131 -13.87 -4.94 -18.75
N PHE A 132 -12.71 -4.71 -18.15
CA PHE A 132 -11.52 -5.59 -18.22
C PHE A 132 -11.24 -6.32 -16.90
N TRP A 133 -12.30 -6.74 -16.21
CA TRP A 133 -12.20 -7.36 -14.89
C TRP A 133 -11.45 -8.70 -14.85
N PHE A 134 -11.40 -9.42 -15.99
CA PHE A 134 -10.73 -10.71 -16.13
C PHE A 134 -9.22 -10.57 -16.41
N TRP A 135 -8.70 -9.35 -16.52
CA TRP A 135 -7.36 -9.12 -17.05
C TRP A 135 -6.24 -9.71 -16.18
N GLU A 136 -6.43 -9.79 -14.85
CA GLU A 136 -5.46 -10.46 -13.97
C GLU A 136 -5.25 -11.93 -14.37
N ILE A 137 -6.31 -12.61 -14.80
CA ILE A 137 -6.24 -13.99 -15.27
C ILE A 137 -5.46 -14.06 -16.59
N THR A 138 -5.69 -13.12 -17.50
CA THR A 138 -4.91 -13.01 -18.74
C THR A 138 -3.42 -12.79 -18.46
N GLU A 139 -3.08 -11.94 -17.47
CA GLU A 139 -1.69 -11.74 -17.04
C GLU A 139 -1.07 -13.00 -16.43
N MET A 140 -1.85 -13.80 -15.69
CA MET A 140 -1.39 -15.09 -15.17
C MET A 140 -1.07 -16.09 -16.30
N TYR A 141 -1.92 -16.17 -17.32
CA TYR A 141 -1.66 -17.00 -18.50
C TYR A 141 -0.49 -16.50 -19.34
N ARG A 142 -0.35 -15.19 -19.52
CA ARG A 142 0.81 -14.60 -20.19
C ARG A 142 2.12 -15.03 -19.54
N LYS A 143 2.21 -14.92 -18.20
CA LYS A 143 3.39 -15.37 -17.44
C LYS A 143 3.62 -16.88 -17.60
N LEU A 144 2.56 -17.68 -17.62
CA LEU A 144 2.64 -19.13 -17.80
C LEU A 144 3.16 -19.51 -19.20
N ILE A 145 2.65 -18.87 -20.26
CA ILE A 145 3.07 -19.11 -21.64
C ILE A 145 4.55 -18.75 -21.80
N LEU A 146 4.96 -17.56 -21.35
CA LEU A 146 6.35 -17.12 -21.45
C LEU A 146 7.32 -18.03 -20.68
N THR A 147 6.94 -18.47 -19.48
CA THR A 147 7.78 -19.41 -18.72
C THR A 147 7.85 -20.79 -19.36
N SER A 148 6.74 -21.31 -19.90
CA SER A 148 6.70 -22.62 -20.56
C SER A 148 7.50 -22.66 -21.86
N LEU A 149 7.42 -21.61 -22.68
CA LEU A 149 8.15 -21.49 -23.96
C LEU A 149 9.67 -21.62 -23.77
N ILE A 150 10.21 -21.10 -22.67
CA ILE A 150 11.65 -21.15 -22.37
C ILE A 150 12.14 -22.59 -22.16
N PHE A 151 11.30 -23.48 -21.61
CA PHE A 151 11.66 -24.87 -21.33
C PHE A 151 11.24 -25.85 -22.44
N LEU A 152 10.31 -25.46 -23.31
CA LEU A 152 9.81 -26.32 -24.40
C LEU A 152 10.79 -26.53 -25.56
N PHE A 153 11.72 -25.60 -25.80
CA PHE A 153 12.53 -25.61 -27.03
C PHE A 153 14.05 -25.75 -26.81
N GLY A 154 14.49 -25.96 -25.56
CA GLY A 154 15.90 -26.15 -25.22
C GLY A 154 16.74 -24.88 -25.38
N SER A 155 17.72 -24.64 -24.52
CA SER A 155 18.38 -23.34 -24.34
C SER A 155 19.18 -22.78 -25.53
N LYS A 156 19.17 -23.42 -26.71
CA LYS A 156 20.01 -23.07 -27.85
C LYS A 156 19.29 -23.05 -29.21
N SER A 157 17.97 -23.20 -29.27
CA SER A 157 17.27 -23.20 -30.56
C SER A 157 16.88 -21.79 -31.01
N LEU A 158 17.24 -21.43 -32.26
CA LEU A 158 16.82 -20.16 -32.89
C LEU A 158 15.29 -20.02 -32.95
N SER A 159 14.56 -21.12 -33.08
CA SER A 159 13.10 -21.16 -33.05
C SER A 159 12.54 -20.73 -31.70
N GLN A 160 13.16 -21.09 -30.57
CA GLN A 160 12.75 -20.63 -29.23
C GLN A 160 12.80 -19.11 -29.15
N ILE A 161 13.91 -18.52 -29.61
CA ILE A 161 14.14 -17.08 -29.56
C ILE A 161 13.07 -16.37 -30.41
N GLY A 162 12.87 -16.82 -31.65
CA GLY A 162 11.86 -16.25 -32.55
C GLY A 162 10.44 -16.31 -31.99
N ILE A 163 10.02 -17.47 -31.46
CA ILE A 163 8.68 -17.65 -30.85
C ILE A 163 8.54 -16.77 -29.60
N THR A 164 9.58 -16.63 -28.79
CA THR A 164 9.55 -15.80 -27.59
C THR A 164 9.40 -14.31 -27.93
N VAL A 165 10.19 -13.81 -28.89
CA VAL A 165 10.09 -12.42 -29.39
C VAL A 165 8.69 -12.14 -29.94
N LEU A 166 8.16 -13.04 -30.77
CA LEU A 166 6.81 -12.92 -31.32
C LEU A 166 5.75 -12.86 -30.20
N THR A 167 5.85 -13.77 -29.23
CA THR A 167 4.90 -13.88 -28.12
C THR A 167 4.90 -12.62 -27.25
N VAL A 168 6.09 -12.13 -26.86
CA VAL A 168 6.22 -10.89 -26.07
C VAL A 168 5.67 -9.68 -26.85
N SER A 169 5.94 -9.61 -28.16
CA SER A 169 5.45 -8.53 -29.02
C SER A 169 3.92 -8.50 -29.08
N ILE A 170 3.28 -9.66 -29.30
CA ILE A 170 1.82 -9.77 -29.36
C ILE A 170 1.20 -9.32 -28.04
N PHE A 171 1.70 -9.81 -26.90
CA PHE A 171 1.17 -9.41 -25.59
C PHE A 171 1.38 -7.92 -25.29
N GLY A 172 2.53 -7.35 -25.69
CA GLY A 172 2.80 -5.92 -25.55
C GLY A 172 1.86 -5.05 -26.37
N VAL A 173 1.59 -5.43 -27.62
CA VAL A 173 0.64 -4.74 -28.51
C VAL A 173 -0.79 -4.86 -27.95
N VAL A 174 -1.23 -6.07 -27.62
CA VAL A 174 -2.56 -6.32 -27.04
C VAL A 174 -2.76 -5.46 -25.78
N TYR A 175 -1.80 -5.45 -24.86
CA TYR A 175 -1.89 -4.60 -23.67
C TYR A 175 -1.96 -3.11 -24.03
N SER A 176 -1.12 -2.65 -24.96
CA SER A 176 -1.05 -1.24 -25.38
C SER A 176 -2.34 -0.75 -26.03
N LEU A 177 -3.12 -1.64 -26.65
CA LEU A 177 -4.43 -1.35 -27.24
C LEU A 177 -5.54 -1.26 -26.19
N PHE A 178 -5.60 -2.23 -25.25
CA PHE A 178 -6.70 -2.30 -24.28
C PHE A 178 -6.50 -1.42 -23.04
N ARG A 179 -5.24 -1.23 -22.58
CA ARG A 179 -4.86 -0.43 -21.40
C ARG A 179 -5.75 -0.67 -20.17
N PRO A 180 -5.90 -1.91 -19.70
CA PRO A 180 -6.95 -2.35 -18.78
C PRO A 180 -6.89 -1.74 -17.36
N ILE A 181 -5.73 -1.24 -16.93
CA ILE A 181 -5.52 -0.71 -15.57
C ILE A 181 -6.25 0.63 -15.38
N ARG A 182 -6.80 0.85 -14.17
CA ARG A 182 -7.58 2.05 -13.85
C ARG A 182 -6.70 3.28 -13.57
N ASP A 183 -5.63 3.13 -12.79
CA ASP A 183 -4.72 4.24 -12.47
C ASP A 183 -3.78 4.53 -13.65
N LYS A 184 -3.74 5.79 -14.10
CA LYS A 184 -2.96 6.19 -15.29
C LYS A 184 -1.47 5.91 -15.15
N PHE A 185 -0.92 6.07 -13.95
CA PHE A 185 0.51 5.86 -13.74
C PHE A 185 0.83 4.38 -13.66
N GLU A 186 0.00 3.57 -12.98
CA GLU A 186 0.19 2.12 -12.96
C GLU A 186 0.07 1.53 -14.37
N ASP A 187 -0.86 2.03 -15.19
CA ASP A 187 -0.94 1.68 -16.62
C ASP A 187 0.34 2.05 -17.39
N LEU A 188 0.84 3.28 -17.24
CA LEU A 188 2.10 3.72 -17.85
C LEU A 188 3.30 2.86 -17.41
N LEU A 189 3.37 2.52 -16.11
CA LEU A 189 4.41 1.68 -15.55
C LEU A 189 4.37 0.26 -16.14
N GLN A 190 3.17 -0.31 -16.28
CA GLN A 190 2.95 -1.62 -16.87
C GLN A 190 3.35 -1.64 -18.36
N ILE A 191 2.94 -0.64 -19.15
CA ILE A 191 3.34 -0.52 -20.56
C ILE A 191 4.86 -0.44 -20.68
N PHE A 192 5.48 0.42 -19.88
CA PHE A 192 6.92 0.59 -19.88
C PHE A 192 7.65 -0.71 -19.51
N SER A 193 7.15 -1.45 -18.52
CA SER A 193 7.67 -2.77 -18.15
C SER A 193 7.53 -3.78 -19.29
N LEU A 194 6.41 -3.82 -20.01
CA LEU A 194 6.23 -4.73 -21.15
C LEU A 194 7.18 -4.41 -22.31
N TRP A 195 7.41 -3.13 -22.61
CA TRP A 195 8.41 -2.73 -23.59
C TRP A 195 9.83 -3.11 -23.19
N ILE A 196 10.18 -2.99 -21.91
CA ILE A 196 11.50 -3.41 -21.43
C ILE A 196 11.68 -4.92 -21.56
N ILE A 197 10.65 -5.72 -21.24
CA ILE A 197 10.71 -7.19 -21.47
C ILE A 197 10.94 -7.48 -22.95
N PHE A 198 10.30 -6.76 -23.86
CA PHE A 198 10.54 -6.90 -25.31
C PHE A 198 11.99 -6.58 -25.68
N PHE A 199 12.52 -5.44 -25.25
CA PHE A 199 13.90 -5.05 -25.54
C PHE A 199 14.91 -6.02 -24.93
N ASP A 200 14.68 -6.48 -23.69
CA ASP A 200 15.54 -7.45 -23.02
C ASP A 200 15.59 -8.79 -23.77
N VAL A 201 14.46 -9.29 -24.27
CA VAL A 201 14.44 -10.52 -25.08
C VAL A 201 15.17 -10.31 -26.41
N CYS A 202 15.01 -9.15 -27.07
CA CYS A 202 15.74 -8.82 -28.29
C CYS A 202 17.26 -8.70 -28.05
N LEU A 203 17.68 -8.08 -26.95
CA LEU A 203 19.08 -7.99 -26.56
C LEU A 203 19.66 -9.38 -26.24
N GLY A 204 18.88 -10.25 -25.59
CA GLY A 204 19.28 -11.63 -25.32
C GLY A 204 19.45 -12.45 -26.59
N ALA A 205 18.59 -12.22 -27.59
CA ALA A 205 18.73 -12.82 -28.92
C ALA A 205 20.00 -12.38 -29.63
N VAL A 206 20.33 -11.09 -29.56
CA VAL A 206 21.57 -10.56 -30.15
C VAL A 206 22.80 -11.12 -29.41
N TYR A 207 22.77 -11.13 -28.08
CA TYR A 207 23.87 -11.62 -27.25
C TYR A 207 24.22 -13.08 -27.53
N THR A 208 23.22 -13.96 -27.63
CA THR A 208 23.41 -15.39 -27.90
C THR A 208 24.04 -15.64 -29.27
N ASN A 209 23.63 -14.91 -30.31
CA ASN A 209 24.26 -15.00 -31.64
C ASN A 209 25.71 -14.48 -31.66
N TRP A 210 26.04 -13.52 -30.80
CA TRP A 210 27.39 -12.94 -30.71
C TRP A 210 28.36 -13.89 -30.01
N ASP A 211 27.92 -14.54 -28.92
CA ASP A 211 28.69 -15.56 -28.20
C ASP A 211 29.06 -16.75 -29.10
N GLU A 212 28.16 -17.13 -30.02
CA GLU A 212 28.39 -18.23 -30.96
C GLU A 212 29.32 -17.85 -32.13
N SER A 213 29.46 -16.56 -32.44
CA SER A 213 30.20 -16.08 -33.63
C SER A 213 31.60 -15.51 -33.36
N GLN A 214 31.90 -15.04 -32.15
CA GLN A 214 33.25 -14.55 -31.81
C GLN A 214 33.63 -14.86 -30.36
N GLY A 215 34.63 -15.72 -30.19
CA GLY A 215 35.20 -16.10 -28.89
C GLY A 215 35.99 -15.00 -28.15
N GLU A 216 35.95 -13.71 -28.53
CA GLU A 216 36.83 -12.70 -27.91
C GLU A 216 36.35 -11.22 -27.96
N GLY A 217 35.03 -10.96 -28.01
CA GLY A 217 34.46 -9.61 -27.96
C GLY A 217 34.19 -9.07 -26.53
N LYS A 218 35.22 -8.86 -25.71
CA LYS A 218 35.05 -8.49 -24.28
C LYS A 218 34.31 -7.15 -24.06
N ASN A 219 34.46 -6.17 -24.96
CA ASN A 219 33.84 -4.85 -24.78
C ASN A 219 32.33 -4.85 -25.10
N ASP A 220 31.92 -5.66 -26.07
CA ASP A 220 30.52 -5.69 -26.52
C ASP A 220 29.62 -6.48 -25.56
N SER A 221 30.15 -7.55 -24.97
CA SER A 221 29.47 -8.27 -23.88
C SER A 221 29.27 -7.39 -22.64
N ILE A 222 30.23 -6.52 -22.30
CA ILE A 222 30.09 -5.54 -21.23
C ILE A 222 28.99 -4.52 -21.56
N PHE A 223 28.96 -4.01 -22.79
CA PHE A 223 27.95 -3.05 -23.22
C PHE A 223 26.53 -3.62 -23.11
N VAL A 224 26.29 -4.83 -23.61
CA VAL A 224 24.98 -5.48 -23.54
C VAL A 224 24.55 -5.71 -22.09
N ASN A 225 25.45 -6.18 -21.23
CA ASN A 225 25.16 -6.37 -19.80
C ASN A 225 24.82 -5.05 -19.08
N VAL A 226 25.54 -3.96 -19.37
CA VAL A 226 25.21 -2.63 -18.82
C VAL A 226 23.84 -2.17 -19.29
N LEU A 227 23.51 -2.38 -20.56
CA LEU A 227 22.21 -2.01 -21.12
C LEU A 227 21.06 -2.77 -20.44
N PHE A 228 21.20 -4.08 -20.22
CA PHE A 228 20.25 -4.89 -19.45
C PHE A 228 19.98 -4.31 -18.05
N VAL A 229 21.06 -3.97 -17.33
CA VAL A 229 20.95 -3.40 -15.97
C VAL A 229 20.25 -2.05 -16.00
N VAL A 230 20.60 -1.18 -16.94
CA VAL A 230 20.02 0.17 -17.08
C VAL A 230 18.52 0.09 -17.41
N LEU A 231 18.14 -0.76 -18.36
CA LEU A 231 16.74 -0.96 -18.73
C LEU A 231 15.91 -1.45 -17.53
N ASN A 232 16.37 -2.48 -16.83
CA ASN A 232 15.67 -3.00 -15.65
C ASN A 232 15.62 -1.99 -14.49
N ALA A 233 16.70 -1.25 -14.25
CA ALA A 233 16.74 -0.22 -13.22
C ALA A 233 15.77 0.94 -13.51
N SER A 234 15.53 1.27 -14.79
CA SER A 234 14.66 2.38 -15.17
C SER A 234 13.22 2.24 -14.65
N VAL A 235 12.64 1.04 -14.67
CA VAL A 235 11.30 0.76 -14.11
C VAL A 235 11.28 1.00 -12.61
N LEU A 236 12.29 0.46 -11.91
CA LEU A 236 12.40 0.57 -10.46
C LEU A 236 12.56 2.03 -10.03
N LEU A 237 13.39 2.80 -10.72
CA LEU A 237 13.61 4.22 -10.46
C LEU A 237 12.33 5.05 -10.68
N LEU A 238 11.53 4.75 -11.72
CA LEU A 238 10.25 5.42 -11.94
C LEU A 238 9.24 5.12 -10.83
N ALA A 239 9.14 3.86 -10.39
CA ALA A 239 8.27 3.46 -9.29
C ALA A 239 8.65 4.14 -7.96
N ILE A 240 9.93 4.07 -7.59
CA ILE A 240 10.48 4.72 -6.38
C ILE A 240 10.32 6.24 -6.48
N GLY A 241 10.59 6.84 -7.63
CA GLY A 241 10.50 8.26 -7.87
C GLY A 241 9.10 8.82 -7.59
N LYS A 242 8.04 8.12 -8.00
CA LYS A 242 6.66 8.52 -7.64
C LYS A 242 6.40 8.39 -6.13
N GLY A 243 6.87 7.30 -5.52
CA GLY A 243 6.75 7.07 -4.08
C GLY A 243 7.38 8.22 -3.27
N ILE A 244 8.61 8.59 -3.62
CA ILE A 244 9.35 9.70 -3.01
C ILE A 244 8.62 11.03 -3.25
N ARG A 245 8.16 11.32 -4.47
CA ARG A 245 7.38 12.55 -4.75
C ARG A 245 6.13 12.64 -3.90
N ARG A 246 5.43 11.52 -3.67
CA ARG A 246 4.22 11.48 -2.84
C ARG A 246 4.56 11.75 -1.37
N VAL A 247 5.59 11.09 -0.84
CA VAL A 247 6.06 11.31 0.54
C VAL A 247 6.55 12.75 0.72
N TRP A 248 7.29 13.27 -0.25
CA TRP A 248 7.81 14.63 -0.23
C TRP A 248 6.68 15.67 -0.28
N SER A 249 5.67 15.47 -1.14
CA SER A 249 4.47 16.33 -1.18
C SER A 249 3.69 16.31 0.13
N VAL A 250 3.51 15.14 0.75
CA VAL A 250 2.86 15.03 2.08
C VAL A 250 3.70 15.74 3.15
N ARG A 251 5.02 15.51 3.16
CA ARG A 251 5.95 16.18 4.08
C ARG A 251 5.92 17.69 3.90
N GLN A 252 5.89 18.18 2.66
CA GLN A 252 5.83 19.61 2.35
C GLN A 252 4.51 20.22 2.80
N ASN A 253 3.37 19.55 2.60
CA ASN A 253 2.07 19.99 3.08
C ASN A 253 1.98 20.01 4.62
N VAL A 254 2.55 19.01 5.31
CA VAL A 254 2.63 19.00 6.78
C VAL A 254 3.55 20.10 7.29
N ALA A 255 4.72 20.28 6.68
CA ALA A 255 5.68 21.33 7.04
C ALA A 255 5.08 22.73 6.82
N PHE A 256 4.42 22.96 5.69
CA PHE A 256 3.76 24.23 5.35
C PHE A 256 2.66 24.61 6.35
N ASN A 257 1.89 23.63 6.83
CA ASN A 257 0.91 23.85 7.90
C ASN A 257 1.57 24.18 9.24
N LEU A 258 2.74 23.60 9.54
CA LEU A 258 3.50 23.91 10.75
C LEU A 258 4.12 25.31 10.70
N THR A 259 4.74 25.71 9.58
CA THR A 259 5.31 27.06 9.42
C THR A 259 4.24 28.13 9.40
N ARG A 260 3.07 27.87 8.81
CA ARG A 260 1.93 28.80 8.84
C ARG A 260 1.34 28.95 10.25
N CYS A 261 1.37 27.90 11.06
CA CYS A 261 1.03 27.96 12.48
C CYS A 261 2.08 28.79 13.27
N PHE A 262 3.36 28.56 13.00
CA PHE A 262 4.47 29.24 13.68
C PHE A 262 4.56 30.73 13.30
N SER A 263 4.30 31.09 12.05
CA SER A 263 4.25 32.49 11.61
C SER A 263 3.10 33.23 12.28
N PHE A 264 1.93 32.59 12.41
CA PHE A 264 0.78 33.16 13.11
C PHE A 264 1.06 33.36 14.61
N LEU A 265 1.71 32.38 15.26
CA LEU A 265 2.18 32.50 16.64
C LEU A 265 3.23 33.61 16.81
N ARG A 266 4.20 33.71 15.90
CA ARG A 266 5.24 34.75 15.94
C ARG A 266 4.65 36.14 15.77
N GLU A 267 3.71 36.31 14.85
CA GLU A 267 3.05 37.59 14.62
C GLU A 267 2.19 38.00 15.82
N ALA A 268 1.49 37.05 16.44
CA ALA A 268 0.76 37.27 17.70
C ALA A 268 1.70 37.69 18.84
N VAL A 269 2.85 37.03 19.00
CA VAL A 269 3.87 37.37 20.01
C VAL A 269 4.51 38.74 19.75
N THR A 270 4.74 39.10 18.49
CA THR A 270 5.34 40.40 18.13
C THR A 270 4.36 41.54 18.38
N ARG A 271 3.07 41.34 18.05
CA ARG A 271 2.00 42.30 18.40
C ARG A 271 1.85 42.46 19.91
N LEU A 272 1.97 41.36 20.67
CA LEU A 272 2.02 41.34 22.13
C LEU A 272 3.17 42.19 22.67
N LYS A 273 4.40 41.94 22.20
CA LYS A 273 5.61 42.66 22.62
C LYS A 273 5.49 44.17 22.35
N ASN A 274 4.98 44.55 21.19
CA ASN A 274 4.81 45.96 20.84
C ASN A 274 3.72 46.64 21.68
N ARG A 275 2.62 45.94 21.99
CA ARG A 275 1.56 46.47 22.88
C ARG A 275 2.02 46.64 24.33
N VAL A 276 2.83 45.71 24.84
CA VAL A 276 3.48 45.84 26.17
C VAL A 276 4.32 47.12 26.20
N PHE A 277 5.19 47.31 25.22
CA PHE A 277 6.11 48.45 25.15
C PHE A 277 5.39 49.80 25.05
N THR A 278 4.25 49.87 24.36
CA THR A 278 3.43 51.10 24.30
C THR A 278 2.59 51.35 25.55
N SER A 279 2.29 50.34 26.36
CA SER A 279 1.45 50.48 27.57
C SER A 279 2.26 50.71 28.85
N THR A 280 3.52 50.30 28.87
CA THR A 280 4.48 50.67 29.91
C THR A 280 5.19 51.94 29.45
N GLY A 281 4.50 53.07 29.54
CA GLY A 281 5.20 54.33 29.74
C GLY A 281 6.14 54.17 30.94
N THR A 282 7.30 54.80 30.85
CA THR A 282 8.30 55.00 31.90
C THR A 282 7.72 54.86 33.32
N ASP A 283 8.39 54.04 34.13
CA ASP A 283 8.18 53.84 35.58
C ASP A 283 7.31 52.62 35.97
N ASP A 284 7.92 51.43 35.92
CA ASP A 284 7.80 50.41 36.97
C ASP A 284 8.82 49.29 36.68
N GLU A 285 9.77 49.06 37.60
CA GLU A 285 10.73 47.95 37.58
C GLU A 285 10.00 46.59 37.70
N LEU A 286 9.45 46.09 36.60
CA LEU A 286 9.03 44.68 36.54
C LEU A 286 10.28 43.79 36.48
N HIS A 287 10.61 43.16 37.61
CA HIS A 287 11.60 42.08 37.68
C HIS A 287 11.37 41.07 36.54
N TYR A 288 12.42 40.69 35.82
CA TYR A 288 12.34 39.76 34.66
C TYR A 288 11.74 38.37 34.99
N ARG A 289 11.53 38.05 36.27
CA ARG A 289 10.86 36.83 36.78
C ARG A 289 9.42 37.05 37.25
N ALA A 290 8.87 38.26 37.13
CA ALA A 290 7.50 38.53 37.51
C ALA A 290 6.52 37.71 36.65
N HIS A 291 5.44 37.23 37.27
CA HIS A 291 4.42 36.47 36.55
C HIS A 291 3.80 37.34 35.44
N SER A 292 3.70 36.78 34.25
CA SER A 292 3.21 37.49 33.06
C SER A 292 1.68 37.64 33.02
N ALA A 293 0.94 36.86 33.80
CA ALA A 293 -0.54 36.89 33.86
C ALA A 293 -1.17 38.29 34.08
N PRO A 294 -0.74 39.12 35.06
CA PRO A 294 -1.28 40.47 35.24
C PRO A 294 -1.05 41.38 34.02
N LEU A 295 0.08 41.22 33.33
CA LEU A 295 0.41 42.00 32.12
C LEU A 295 -0.51 41.64 30.95
N PHE A 296 -0.77 40.34 30.75
CA PHE A 296 -1.73 39.85 29.74
C PHE A 296 -3.15 40.37 30.00
N SER A 297 -3.57 40.42 31.28
CA SER A 297 -4.87 40.97 31.67
C SER A 297 -4.98 42.46 31.39
N LYS A 298 -3.94 43.25 31.69
CA LYS A 298 -3.92 44.71 31.45
C LYS A 298 -3.96 45.06 29.97
N LEU A 299 -3.34 44.23 29.12
CA LEU A 299 -3.28 44.44 27.66
C LEU A 299 -4.47 43.85 26.89
N GLY A 300 -5.37 43.13 27.57
CA GLY A 300 -6.50 42.45 26.95
C GLY A 300 -6.07 41.35 25.97
N ILE A 301 -4.99 40.61 26.29
CA ILE A 301 -4.46 39.56 25.42
C ILE A 301 -4.49 38.21 26.15
N LEU A 302 -4.93 37.16 25.45
CA LEU A 302 -4.98 35.81 26.01
C LEU A 302 -3.56 35.24 26.18
N ASP A 303 -3.30 34.66 27.35
CA ASP A 303 -2.07 33.90 27.61
C ASP A 303 -2.04 32.59 26.78
N ILE A 304 -0.86 31.99 26.64
CA ILE A 304 -0.66 30.77 25.84
C ILE A 304 -1.52 29.59 26.33
N PHE A 305 -1.82 29.51 27.62
CA PHE A 305 -2.62 28.44 28.20
C PHE A 305 -4.11 28.62 27.84
N ARG A 306 -4.60 29.86 27.85
CA ARG A 306 -5.94 30.23 27.40
C ARG A 306 -6.09 30.06 25.89
N VAL A 307 -5.08 30.42 25.09
CA VAL A 307 -5.06 30.17 23.65
C VAL A 307 -5.15 28.68 23.35
N ASN A 308 -4.35 27.85 24.03
CA ASN A 308 -4.41 26.40 23.88
C ASN A 308 -5.79 25.85 24.28
N THR A 309 -6.36 26.33 25.39
CA THR A 309 -7.70 25.96 25.85
C THR A 309 -8.77 26.32 24.81
N PHE A 310 -8.65 27.50 24.20
CA PHE A 310 -9.54 27.98 23.15
C PHE A 310 -9.47 27.14 21.88
N GLU A 311 -8.27 26.84 21.37
CA GLU A 311 -8.14 26.01 20.16
C GLU A 311 -8.62 24.58 20.38
N ILE A 312 -8.38 23.99 21.56
CA ILE A 312 -8.94 22.68 21.92
C ILE A 312 -10.47 22.73 21.97
N ALA A 313 -11.05 23.76 22.57
CA ALA A 313 -12.51 23.91 22.62
C ALA A 313 -13.11 24.11 21.22
N LYS A 314 -12.46 24.88 20.36
CA LYS A 314 -12.86 25.08 18.96
C LYS A 314 -12.81 23.77 18.15
N PHE A 315 -11.81 22.93 18.37
CA PHE A 315 -11.77 21.58 17.79
C PHE A 315 -12.98 20.73 18.24
N MET A 316 -13.28 20.74 19.55
CA MET A 316 -14.45 20.04 20.10
C MET A 316 -15.78 20.58 19.56
N PHE A 317 -15.86 21.87 19.27
CA PHE A 317 -17.01 22.50 18.61
C PHE A 317 -17.19 21.96 17.18
N TYR A 318 -16.13 21.89 16.37
CA TYR A 318 -16.20 21.31 15.03
C TYR A 318 -16.58 19.83 15.07
N TYR A 319 -16.04 19.09 16.04
CA TYR A 319 -16.40 17.69 16.27
C TYR A 319 -17.89 17.53 16.57
N ARG A 320 -18.43 18.32 17.53
CA ARG A 320 -19.84 18.26 17.92
C ARG A 320 -20.81 18.58 16.78
N ASN A 321 -20.42 19.48 15.87
CA ASN A 321 -21.22 19.90 14.72
C ASN A 321 -20.95 19.07 13.44
N ASN A 322 -20.20 17.96 13.52
CA ASN A 322 -19.85 17.10 12.37
C ASN A 322 -19.13 17.82 11.22
N LEU A 323 -18.36 18.87 11.52
CA LEU A 323 -17.61 19.66 10.53
C LEU A 323 -16.18 19.14 10.30
N LEU A 324 -15.82 18.00 10.90
CA LEU A 324 -14.50 17.37 10.76
C LEU A 324 -14.51 16.26 9.70
N PRO A 325 -13.35 15.94 9.08
CA PRO A 325 -13.20 14.80 8.17
C PRO A 325 -13.76 13.48 8.74
N PRO A 326 -14.31 12.58 7.91
CA PRO A 326 -15.00 11.36 8.37
C PRO A 326 -14.17 10.45 9.29
N LEU A 327 -12.84 10.45 9.10
CA LEU A 327 -11.88 9.69 9.90
C LEU A 327 -11.85 10.11 11.39
N LEU A 328 -12.25 11.35 11.70
CA LEU A 328 -12.15 11.93 13.04
C LEU A 328 -13.48 11.90 13.80
N LEU A 329 -14.59 11.47 13.19
CA LEU A 329 -15.93 11.52 13.80
C LEU A 329 -16.12 10.49 14.93
N ASN A 330 -15.30 9.44 15.00
CA ASN A 330 -15.38 8.39 16.03
C ASN A 330 -14.35 8.57 17.17
N LEU A 331 -13.78 9.77 17.35
CA LEU A 331 -12.74 10.01 18.36
C LEU A 331 -13.23 10.08 19.80
N PHE A 332 -14.40 10.68 20.04
CA PHE A 332 -14.97 10.86 21.38
C PHE A 332 -16.24 10.02 21.55
N VAL A 333 -16.52 9.65 22.80
CA VAL A 333 -17.70 8.87 23.18
C VAL A 333 -18.36 9.57 24.37
N THR A 334 -19.68 9.71 24.37
CA THR A 334 -20.44 10.28 25.49
C THR A 334 -20.75 9.21 26.54
N ASN A 335 -21.01 9.63 27.78
CA ASN A 335 -21.36 8.70 28.85
C ASN A 335 -22.67 7.94 28.55
N SER A 336 -23.63 8.59 27.88
CA SER A 336 -24.88 7.99 27.41
C SER A 336 -24.70 6.85 26.40
N GLN A 337 -23.61 6.86 25.63
CA GLN A 337 -23.31 5.81 24.65
C GLN A 337 -22.79 4.52 25.30
N ILE A 338 -22.40 4.57 26.58
CA ILE A 338 -21.82 3.42 27.31
C ILE A 338 -22.73 2.98 28.45
N HIS A 339 -23.36 3.92 29.16
CA HIS A 339 -24.23 3.64 30.30
C HIS A 339 -25.69 3.92 29.95
N ASN A 340 -26.56 2.93 30.16
CA ASN A 340 -27.97 2.97 29.77
C ASN A 340 -28.92 3.58 30.84
N TYR A 341 -28.36 4.24 31.86
CA TYR A 341 -29.14 4.86 32.94
C TYR A 341 -28.89 6.36 32.97
N GLY A 342 -29.95 7.13 33.22
CA GLY A 342 -29.92 8.59 33.17
C GLY A 342 -29.08 9.19 34.30
N THR A 343 -27.82 9.53 34.01
CA THR A 343 -26.97 10.31 34.91
C THR A 343 -27.00 11.78 34.51
N ARG A 344 -26.80 12.69 35.49
CA ARG A 344 -26.67 14.13 35.23
C ARG A 344 -25.52 14.48 34.27
N THR A 345 -24.58 13.55 34.06
CA THR A 345 -23.41 13.68 33.18
C THR A 345 -23.53 12.84 31.90
N ALA A 346 -24.73 12.36 31.55
CA ALA A 346 -24.94 11.50 30.39
C ALA A 346 -24.51 12.15 29.06
N SER A 347 -24.70 13.47 28.93
CA SER A 347 -24.31 14.26 27.77
C SER A 347 -22.81 14.62 27.72
N ASN A 348 -22.06 14.38 28.79
CA ASN A 348 -20.64 14.71 28.85
C ASN A 348 -19.81 13.69 28.07
N TYR A 349 -18.73 14.16 27.46
CA TYR A 349 -17.75 13.30 26.80
C TYR A 349 -16.95 12.54 27.86
N ARG A 350 -16.75 11.24 27.65
CA ARG A 350 -15.98 10.43 28.59
C ARG A 350 -14.50 10.76 28.49
N THR A 351 -13.90 11.15 29.60
CA THR A 351 -12.44 11.28 29.72
C THR A 351 -11.81 9.89 29.77
N ARG A 352 -10.78 9.64 28.94
CA ARG A 352 -10.05 8.36 28.96
C ARG A 352 -9.19 8.26 30.22
N LEU A 353 -9.16 7.08 30.84
CA LEU A 353 -8.23 6.78 31.93
C LEU A 353 -6.80 6.71 31.37
N CYS A 354 -5.93 7.58 31.88
CA CYS A 354 -4.54 7.71 31.43
C CYS A 354 -3.59 7.26 32.55
N ARG A 355 -2.75 6.25 32.29
CA ARG A 355 -1.75 5.74 33.24
C ARG A 355 -0.54 6.67 33.41
N THR A 356 -0.25 7.53 32.44
CA THR A 356 0.90 8.45 32.45
C THR A 356 0.47 9.90 32.28
N ASN A 357 1.22 10.83 32.88
CA ASN A 357 1.01 12.27 32.74
C ASN A 357 1.14 12.74 31.29
N LEU A 358 1.99 12.09 30.48
CA LEU A 358 2.15 12.43 29.06
C LEU A 358 0.84 12.24 28.27
N LYS A 359 0.09 11.16 28.55
CA LYS A 359 -1.20 10.91 27.87
C LYS A 359 -2.27 11.94 28.23
N GLN A 360 -2.12 12.66 29.36
CA GLN A 360 -3.04 13.73 29.73
C GLN A 360 -2.90 14.97 28.84
N PHE A 361 -1.82 15.12 28.08
CA PHE A 361 -1.68 16.23 27.11
C PHE A 361 -2.34 15.94 25.76
N THR A 362 -2.89 14.74 25.55
CA THR A 362 -3.54 14.38 24.29
C THR A 362 -4.90 15.07 24.13
N ILE A 363 -5.29 15.33 22.88
CA ILE A 363 -6.59 15.92 22.54
C ILE A 363 -7.76 15.06 23.03
N LEU A 364 -7.60 13.74 23.09
CA LEU A 364 -8.61 12.81 23.59
C LEU A 364 -8.91 13.01 25.09
N TYR A 365 -7.89 13.43 25.86
CA TYR A 365 -8.05 13.70 27.28
C TYR A 365 -8.45 15.16 27.53
N GLN A 366 -7.67 16.12 27.02
CA GLN A 366 -7.93 17.54 27.24
C GLN A 366 -9.20 18.02 26.55
N GLY A 367 -9.50 17.52 25.35
CA GLY A 367 -10.72 17.89 24.62
C GLY A 367 -11.99 17.55 25.42
N ALA A 368 -12.10 16.32 25.91
CA ALA A 368 -13.22 15.91 26.75
C ALA A 368 -13.26 16.69 28.08
N LYS A 369 -12.11 16.88 28.74
CA LYS A 369 -12.02 17.59 30.02
C LYS A 369 -12.46 19.05 29.90
N ILE A 370 -11.91 19.79 28.93
CA ILE A 370 -12.20 21.21 28.70
C ILE A 370 -13.66 21.37 28.27
N TRP A 371 -14.13 20.58 27.32
CA TRP A 371 -15.51 20.69 26.83
C TRP A 371 -16.55 20.44 27.92
N ASN A 372 -16.33 19.46 28.78
CA ASN A 372 -17.24 19.18 29.90
C ASN A 372 -17.23 20.26 30.99
N SER A 373 -16.17 21.07 31.07
CA SER A 373 -16.07 22.19 32.00
C SER A 373 -16.79 23.45 31.51
N LEU A 374 -17.16 23.50 30.22
CA LEU A 374 -17.84 24.66 29.64
C LEU A 374 -19.34 24.67 30.02
N PRO A 375 -19.90 25.85 30.34
CA PRO A 375 -21.33 25.96 30.61
C PRO A 375 -22.15 25.73 29.34
N VAL A 376 -23.38 25.24 29.52
CA VAL A 376 -24.30 24.91 28.42
C VAL A 376 -24.61 26.13 27.52
N SER A 377 -24.53 27.35 28.07
CA SER A 377 -24.70 28.61 27.34
C SER A 377 -23.66 28.82 26.22
N VAL A 378 -22.47 28.24 26.37
CA VAL A 378 -21.33 28.31 25.43
C VAL A 378 -21.35 27.14 24.45
N THR A 379 -21.80 25.95 24.87
CA THR A 379 -21.77 24.73 24.03
C THR A 379 -23.01 24.53 23.15
N ARG A 380 -24.10 25.27 23.41
CA ARG A 380 -25.36 25.22 22.66
C ARG A 380 -25.40 25.97 21.31
N PRO A 381 -24.67 27.08 21.06
CA PRO A 381 -24.67 27.76 19.77
C PRO A 381 -24.20 26.81 18.65
N SER A 382 -24.86 26.85 17.49
CA SER A 382 -24.41 26.14 16.27
C SER A 382 -23.48 26.99 15.39
N ASN A 383 -23.39 28.29 15.65
CA ASN A 383 -22.55 29.22 14.90
C ASN A 383 -21.21 29.46 15.61
N LEU A 384 -20.11 29.27 14.87
CA LEU A 384 -18.74 29.48 15.33
C LEU A 384 -18.51 30.91 15.85
N LEU A 385 -19.13 31.93 15.25
CA LEU A 385 -18.94 33.31 15.68
C LEU A 385 -19.49 33.54 17.10
N SER A 386 -20.70 33.04 17.37
CA SER A 386 -21.32 33.11 18.69
C SER A 386 -20.56 32.30 19.74
N PHE A 387 -20.00 31.15 19.34
CA PHE A 387 -19.14 30.35 20.20
C PHE A 387 -17.88 31.12 20.60
N LYS A 388 -17.19 31.76 19.64
CA LYS A 388 -15.98 32.55 19.90
C LYS A 388 -16.19 33.77 20.77
N THR A 389 -17.38 34.39 20.75
CA THR A 389 -17.68 35.56 21.59
C THR A 389 -17.99 35.19 23.04
N LYS A 390 -18.50 33.97 23.27
CA LYS A 390 -18.90 33.50 24.61
C LYS A 390 -17.79 32.76 25.35
N MET A 391 -16.74 32.36 24.64
CA MET A 391 -15.58 31.64 25.13
C MET A 391 -14.43 32.63 25.24
#